data_AF-C6REU5-F1
#
_entry.id   AF-C6REU5-F1
#
_cell.length_a   1.000
_cell.length_b   1.000
_cell.length_c   1.000
_cell.angle_alpha   90.00
_cell.angle_beta   90.00
_cell.angle_gamma   90.00
#
_symmetry.space_group_name_H-M   'P 1'
#
loop_
_entity.id
_entity.type
_entity.pdbx_description
1 polymer ?
#
loop_
_entity_poly.entity_id
_entity_poly.type
_entity_poly.pdbx_seq_one_letter_code
_entity_poly.pdbx_strand_id
1 'polypeptide(L)'
;MLEFARQNAQIYGVKNVKFAQKAFEDDWSDVPACDVVFASRCLEVGDLKTALNKLLSKTKKSLYITFKVGGSFVDDEILDAIGRKIEQKPDFVYLLNILFQMGYLPSLSYIKAKCHAGPETSAQELIQKTRWGLGGELSETEEARLAEYFNSGKYKPRQEFMHWAFVQVDKNG
;
A
#
# COMPACT_ATOMS: atom_id res chain seq x y z
N MET A 1 -4.54 14.85 -2.24
CA MET A 1 -5.49 13.73 -2.48
C MET A 1 -6.95 14.16 -2.38
N LEU A 2 -7.41 14.72 -1.24
CA LEU A 2 -8.83 15.11 -1.07
C LEU A 2 -9.30 16.19 -2.06
N GLU A 3 -8.44 17.13 -2.44
CA GLU A 3 -8.74 18.12 -3.47
C GLU A 3 -9.12 17.46 -4.80
N PHE A 4 -8.26 16.58 -5.33
CA PHE A 4 -8.54 15.80 -6.54
C PHE A 4 -9.80 14.93 -6.41
N ALA A 5 -10.04 14.33 -5.24
CA ALA A 5 -11.25 13.55 -5.02
C ALA A 5 -12.53 14.41 -5.13
N ARG A 6 -12.49 15.65 -4.60
CA ARG A 6 -13.59 16.63 -4.73
C ARG A 6 -13.78 17.07 -6.18
N GLN A 7 -12.69 17.37 -6.88
CA GLN A 7 -12.74 17.73 -8.31
C GLN A 7 -13.35 16.60 -9.15
N ASN A 8 -12.92 15.36 -8.93
CA ASN A 8 -13.48 14.20 -9.62
C ASN A 8 -14.98 14.02 -9.33
N ALA A 9 -15.41 14.17 -8.08
CA ALA A 9 -16.83 14.09 -7.74
C ALA A 9 -17.66 15.14 -8.48
N GLN A 10 -17.13 16.36 -8.65
CA GLN A 10 -17.78 17.41 -9.45
C GLN A 10 -17.84 17.03 -10.94
N ILE A 11 -16.73 16.58 -11.52
CA ILE A 11 -16.64 16.15 -12.93
C ILE A 11 -17.65 15.04 -13.24
N TYR A 12 -17.78 14.05 -12.35
CA TYR A 12 -18.70 12.93 -12.52
C TYR A 12 -20.13 13.22 -12.03
N GLY A 13 -20.42 14.43 -11.55
CA GLY A 13 -21.76 14.83 -11.09
C GLY A 13 -22.25 14.07 -9.84
N VAL A 14 -21.33 13.54 -9.03
CA VAL A 14 -21.64 12.72 -7.85
C VAL A 14 -22.01 13.63 -6.66
N LYS A 15 -23.24 13.49 -6.15
CA LYS A 15 -23.80 14.35 -5.09
C LYS A 15 -23.88 13.70 -3.70
N ASN A 16 -23.68 12.38 -3.62
CA ASN A 16 -23.87 11.57 -2.42
C ASN A 16 -22.54 11.18 -1.74
N VAL A 17 -21.50 12.01 -1.87
CA VAL A 17 -20.18 11.77 -1.26
C VAL A 17 -19.87 12.87 -0.26
N LYS A 18 -19.33 12.48 0.90
CA LYS A 18 -18.80 13.38 1.92
C LYS A 18 -17.33 13.07 2.12
N PHE A 19 -16.52 14.11 2.21
CA PHE A 19 -15.07 14.00 2.40
C PHE A 19 -14.70 14.52 3.78
N ALA A 20 -13.86 13.77 4.50
CA ALA A 20 -13.29 14.18 5.77
C ALA A 20 -11.76 14.03 5.70
N GLN A 21 -11.03 15.01 6.23
CA GLN A 21 -9.59 14.92 6.41
C GLN A 21 -9.34 14.44 7.84
N LYS A 22 -8.99 13.15 7.99
CA LYS A 22 -8.73 12.52 9.28
C LYS A 22 -7.58 11.53 9.16
N ALA A 23 -6.69 11.54 10.14
CA ALA A 23 -5.68 10.52 10.38
C ALA A 23 -6.26 9.35 11.19
N PHE A 24 -5.49 8.24 11.31
CA PHE A 24 -5.89 7.11 12.16
C PHE A 24 -5.83 7.45 13.64
N GLU A 25 -5.07 8.48 14.03
CA GLU A 25 -4.87 8.95 15.38
C GLU A 25 -5.96 9.95 15.82
N ASP A 26 -6.63 10.61 14.87
CA ASP A 26 -7.65 11.64 15.14
C ASP A 26 -8.93 11.06 15.76
N ASP A 27 -9.75 11.86 16.44
CA ASP A 27 -11.07 11.40 16.86
C ASP A 27 -12.01 11.15 15.64
N TRP A 28 -12.70 10.00 15.68
CA TRP A 28 -13.67 9.56 14.67
C TRP A 28 -15.10 9.49 15.23
N SER A 29 -15.39 10.11 16.38
CA SER A 29 -16.75 10.13 16.96
C SER A 29 -17.81 10.68 15.98
N ASP A 30 -17.43 11.65 15.15
CA ASP A 30 -18.23 12.26 14.08
C ASP A 30 -18.33 11.41 12.80
N VAL A 31 -17.50 10.38 12.65
CA VAL A 31 -17.52 9.47 11.49
C VAL A 31 -18.63 8.43 11.68
N PRO A 32 -19.64 8.36 10.78
CA PRO A 32 -20.75 7.44 10.93
C PRO A 32 -20.29 5.99 10.73
N ALA A 33 -21.00 5.06 11.37
CA ALA A 33 -20.87 3.64 11.05
C ALA A 33 -21.64 3.31 9.75
N CYS A 34 -20.97 2.64 8.82
CA CYS A 34 -21.49 2.26 7.51
C CYS A 34 -21.72 0.75 7.44
N ASP A 35 -22.49 0.27 6.47
CA ASP A 35 -22.62 -1.19 6.25
C ASP A 35 -21.30 -1.83 5.85
N VAL A 36 -20.52 -1.11 5.03
CA VAL A 36 -19.25 -1.56 4.49
C VAL A 36 -18.19 -0.48 4.72
N VAL A 37 -16.99 -0.91 5.12
CA VAL A 37 -15.79 -0.06 5.21
C VAL A 37 -14.73 -0.61 4.27
N PHE A 38 -14.02 0.29 3.58
CA PHE A 38 -12.87 -0.04 2.74
C PHE A 38 -11.61 0.57 3.33
N ALA A 39 -10.58 -0.24 3.54
CA ALA A 39 -9.23 0.19 3.87
C ALA A 39 -8.30 -0.18 2.72
N SER A 40 -8.18 0.72 1.73
CA SER A 40 -7.44 0.43 0.51
C SER A 40 -6.03 1.04 0.58
N ARG A 41 -5.00 0.19 0.73
CA ARG A 41 -3.59 0.58 0.72
C ARG A 41 -3.24 1.69 1.73
N CYS A 42 -3.86 1.66 2.90
CA CYS A 42 -3.73 2.70 3.93
C CYS A 42 -3.31 2.16 5.31
N LEU A 43 -2.91 0.89 5.40
CA LEU A 43 -2.59 0.21 6.67
C LEU A 43 -1.08 0.13 6.96
N GLU A 44 -0.27 0.94 6.30
CA GLU A 44 1.11 1.19 6.74
C GLU A 44 1.10 2.17 7.92
N VAL A 45 0.71 1.67 9.09
CA VAL A 45 0.54 2.41 10.34
C VAL A 45 1.40 1.81 11.44
N GLY A 46 1.71 2.60 12.48
CA GLY A 46 2.54 2.14 13.60
C GLY A 46 1.89 1.02 14.43
N ASP A 47 0.57 1.07 14.63
CA ASP A 47 -0.20 0.04 15.33
C ASP A 47 -1.37 -0.46 14.46
N LEU A 48 -1.13 -1.57 13.79
CA LEU A 48 -2.10 -2.20 12.90
C LEU A 48 -3.34 -2.71 13.66
N LYS A 49 -3.18 -3.24 14.88
CA LYS A 49 -4.31 -3.77 15.67
C LYS A 49 -5.25 -2.65 16.10
N THR A 50 -4.70 -1.52 16.53
CA THR A 50 -5.48 -0.33 16.89
C THR A 50 -6.22 0.24 15.67
N ALA A 51 -5.56 0.34 14.52
CA ALA A 51 -6.21 0.79 13.28
C ALA A 51 -7.35 -0.15 12.83
N LEU A 52 -7.14 -1.48 12.91
CA LEU A 52 -8.17 -2.47 12.58
C LEU A 52 -9.37 -2.38 13.52
N ASN A 53 -9.17 -2.29 14.83
CA ASN A 53 -10.25 -2.07 15.80
C ASN A 53 -11.07 -0.83 15.46
N LYS A 54 -10.38 0.27 15.10
CA LYS A 54 -11.02 1.52 14.72
C LYS A 54 -11.86 1.38 13.45
N LEU A 55 -11.33 0.75 12.40
CA LEU A 55 -12.07 0.46 11.17
C LEU A 55 -13.28 -0.45 11.42
N LEU A 56 -13.08 -1.52 12.20
CA LEU A 56 -14.14 -2.46 12.57
C LEU A 56 -15.22 -1.79 13.40
N SER A 57 -14.90 -0.80 14.24
CA SER A 57 -15.90 -0.01 14.96
C SER A 57 -16.84 0.77 14.03
N LYS A 58 -16.39 1.09 12.81
CA LYS A 58 -17.15 1.87 11.82
C LYS A 58 -17.86 1.03 10.76
N THR A 59 -17.73 -0.29 10.79
CA THR A 59 -18.54 -1.18 9.95
C THR A 59 -19.66 -1.85 10.73
N LYS A 60 -20.82 -2.02 10.10
CA LYS A 60 -21.95 -2.81 10.61
C LYS A 60 -21.93 -4.24 10.09
N LYS A 61 -21.38 -4.48 8.89
CA LYS A 61 -21.40 -5.81 8.24
C LYS A 61 -20.00 -6.29 7.92
N SER A 62 -19.26 -5.56 7.09
CA SER A 62 -17.96 -6.04 6.59
C SER A 62 -16.90 -4.95 6.41
N LEU A 63 -15.64 -5.36 6.54
CA LEU A 63 -14.45 -4.57 6.27
C LEU A 63 -13.67 -5.23 5.13
N TYR A 64 -13.41 -4.48 4.06
CA TYR A 64 -12.57 -4.91 2.94
C TYR A 64 -11.24 -4.17 2.97
N ILE A 65 -10.16 -4.91 2.83
CA ILE A 65 -8.80 -4.40 2.93
C ILE A 65 -8.05 -4.78 1.66
N THR A 66 -7.30 -3.83 1.10
CA THR A 66 -6.21 -4.16 0.18
C THR A 66 -4.88 -3.92 0.86
N PHE A 67 -4.05 -4.94 0.88
CA PHE A 67 -2.70 -4.90 1.42
C PHE A 67 -1.73 -5.37 0.35
N LYS A 68 -0.55 -4.77 0.30
CA LYS A 68 0.43 -5.17 -0.71
C LYS A 68 0.93 -6.59 -0.43
N VAL A 69 1.11 -7.39 -1.49
CA VAL A 69 1.86 -8.65 -1.40
C VAL A 69 3.33 -8.37 -1.65
N GLY A 70 4.19 -8.87 -0.76
CA GLY A 70 5.63 -8.62 -0.79
C GLY A 70 6.00 -7.36 -0.01
N GLY A 71 6.80 -7.54 1.05
CA GLY A 71 7.14 -6.51 2.04
C GLY A 71 8.06 -5.37 1.57
N SER A 72 8.36 -5.27 0.27
CA SER A 72 9.20 -4.21 -0.31
C SER A 72 8.65 -3.72 -1.66
N PHE A 73 8.69 -2.41 -1.90
CA PHE A 73 8.42 -1.79 -3.21
C PHE A 73 9.65 -1.73 -4.11
N VAL A 74 10.80 -2.17 -3.60
CA VAL A 74 12.06 -2.27 -4.34
C VAL A 74 12.44 -3.73 -4.46
N ASP A 75 12.79 -4.15 -5.68
CA ASP A 75 13.21 -5.52 -5.96
C ASP A 75 14.55 -5.83 -5.27
N ASP A 76 14.68 -7.06 -4.78
CA ASP A 76 15.90 -7.50 -4.06
C ASP A 76 17.17 -7.35 -4.93
N GLU A 77 17.08 -7.55 -6.25
CA GLU A 77 18.21 -7.35 -7.18
C GLU A 77 18.69 -5.89 -7.21
N ILE A 78 17.77 -4.93 -7.06
CA ILE A 78 18.10 -3.49 -6.98
C ILE A 78 18.78 -3.21 -5.63
N LEU A 79 18.27 -3.79 -4.54
CA LEU A 79 18.84 -3.66 -3.21
C LEU A 79 20.26 -4.24 -3.13
N ASP A 80 20.47 -5.40 -3.75
CA ASP A 80 21.77 -6.04 -3.87
C ASP A 80 22.74 -5.20 -4.70
N ALA A 81 22.28 -4.61 -5.81
CA ALA A 81 23.10 -3.75 -6.68
C ALA A 81 23.63 -2.51 -5.95
N ILE A 82 22.83 -1.92 -5.05
CA ILE A 82 23.26 -0.77 -4.23
C ILE A 82 23.96 -1.19 -2.93
N GLY A 83 23.90 -2.48 -2.58
CA GLY A 83 24.45 -3.02 -1.33
C GLY A 83 23.65 -2.59 -0.10
N ARG A 84 22.35 -2.32 -0.24
CA ARG A 84 21.47 -1.87 0.85
C ARG A 84 20.68 -3.05 1.38
N LYS A 85 20.86 -3.36 2.66
CA LYS A 85 19.97 -4.28 3.37
C LYS A 85 18.78 -3.52 3.92
N ILE A 86 17.58 -4.04 3.71
CA ILE A 86 16.35 -3.48 4.25
C ILE A 86 15.70 -4.53 5.12
N GLU A 87 15.26 -4.11 6.31
CA GLU A 87 14.35 -4.93 7.09
C GLU A 87 12.99 -4.96 6.37
N GLN A 88 12.65 -6.11 5.80
CA GLN A 88 11.39 -6.27 5.11
C GLN A 88 10.24 -6.00 6.08
N LYS A 89 9.32 -5.12 5.68
CA LYS A 89 8.11 -4.87 6.46
C LYS A 89 7.29 -6.15 6.54
N PRO A 90 6.56 -6.37 7.64
CA PRO A 90 5.64 -7.50 7.75
C PRO A 90 4.64 -7.49 6.58
N ASP A 91 4.53 -8.61 5.89
CA ASP A 91 3.61 -8.78 4.76
C ASP A 91 2.14 -8.92 5.23
N PHE A 92 1.19 -9.01 4.30
CA PHE A 92 -0.24 -9.19 4.60
C PHE A 92 -0.55 -10.40 5.51
N VAL A 93 0.35 -11.39 5.62
CA VAL A 93 0.23 -12.50 6.58
C VAL A 93 0.18 -11.98 8.02
N TYR A 94 0.91 -10.91 8.34
CA TYR A 94 0.87 -10.26 9.65
C TYR A 94 -0.52 -9.66 9.93
N LEU A 95 -1.11 -9.00 8.93
CA LEU A 95 -2.51 -8.52 9.00
C LEU A 95 -3.48 -9.66 9.31
N LEU A 96 -3.37 -10.80 8.61
CA LEU A 96 -4.24 -11.95 8.84
C LEU A 96 -4.08 -12.52 10.25
N ASN A 97 -2.85 -12.65 10.74
CA ASN A 97 -2.58 -13.14 12.10
C ASN A 97 -3.19 -12.25 13.17
N ILE A 98 -3.14 -10.92 13.01
CA ILE A 98 -3.80 -9.99 13.95
C ILE A 98 -5.32 -10.19 13.91
N LEU A 99 -5.91 -10.31 12.71
CA LEU A 99 -7.34 -10.55 12.56
C LEU A 99 -7.78 -11.86 13.25
N PHE A 100 -6.99 -12.93 13.11
CA PHE A 100 -7.24 -14.19 13.82
C PHE A 100 -7.14 -14.03 15.34
N GLN A 101 -6.12 -13.31 15.84
CA GLN A 101 -5.99 -13.01 17.28
C GLN A 101 -7.13 -12.14 17.81
N MET A 102 -7.78 -11.36 16.95
CA MET A 102 -8.97 -10.58 17.26
C MET A 102 -10.26 -11.41 17.20
N GLY A 103 -10.18 -12.70 16.84
CA GLY A 103 -11.32 -13.61 16.75
C GLY A 103 -12.07 -13.58 15.42
N TYR A 104 -11.51 -12.94 14.39
CA TYR A 104 -12.12 -12.90 13.06
C TYR A 104 -11.58 -14.02 12.16
N LEU A 105 -12.43 -14.51 11.26
CA LEU A 105 -12.07 -15.48 10.21
C LEU A 105 -12.10 -14.78 8.84
N PRO A 106 -11.03 -14.08 8.44
CA PRO A 106 -11.01 -13.35 7.18
C PRO A 106 -10.98 -14.29 5.97
N SER A 107 -11.64 -13.88 4.89
CA SER A 107 -11.40 -14.47 3.57
C SER A 107 -10.29 -13.70 2.84
N LEU A 108 -9.52 -14.42 2.03
CA LEU A 108 -8.40 -13.89 1.27
C LEU A 108 -8.53 -14.25 -0.20
N SER A 109 -8.45 -13.24 -1.06
CA SER A 109 -8.21 -13.40 -2.49
C SER A 109 -7.10 -12.45 -2.94
N TYR A 110 -6.75 -12.47 -4.23
CA TYR A 110 -5.66 -11.65 -4.77
C TYR A 110 -6.10 -10.86 -5.99
N ILE A 111 -5.68 -9.60 -6.04
CA ILE A 111 -5.82 -8.73 -7.20
C ILE A 111 -4.47 -8.67 -7.91
N LYS A 112 -4.43 -9.09 -9.18
CA LYS A 112 -3.28 -8.90 -10.06
C LYS A 112 -3.47 -7.61 -10.85
N ALA A 113 -2.75 -6.55 -10.47
CA ALA A 113 -2.84 -5.23 -11.07
C ALA A 113 -1.64 -4.96 -11.98
N LYS A 114 -1.86 -4.39 -13.17
CA LYS A 114 -0.76 -3.92 -14.02
C LYS A 114 -0.04 -2.75 -13.35
N CYS A 115 1.29 -2.79 -13.33
CA CYS A 115 2.08 -1.62 -13.00
C CYS A 115 1.87 -0.59 -14.11
N HIS A 116 1.32 0.58 -13.78
CA HIS A 116 1.05 1.63 -14.77
C HIS A 116 2.34 2.37 -15.17
N ALA A 117 3.38 2.26 -14.35
CA ALA A 117 4.73 2.63 -14.75
C ALA A 117 5.28 1.54 -15.68
N GLY A 118 5.58 1.91 -16.92
CA GLY A 118 6.34 1.07 -17.83
C GLY A 118 7.76 0.79 -17.30
N PRO A 119 8.56 0.00 -18.04
CA PRO A 119 9.97 -0.16 -17.70
C PRO A 119 10.69 1.19 -17.75
N GLU A 120 11.66 1.34 -16.87
CA GLU A 120 12.53 2.51 -16.77
C GLU A 120 13.34 2.60 -18.05
N THR A 121 13.25 3.77 -18.69
CA THR A 121 13.92 4.08 -19.94
C THR A 121 15.26 4.76 -19.71
N SER A 122 15.58 5.13 -18.46
CA SER A 122 16.86 5.72 -18.08
C SER A 122 17.30 5.37 -16.65
N ALA A 123 18.60 5.51 -16.39
CA ALA A 123 19.17 5.39 -15.04
C ALA A 123 18.53 6.38 -14.04
N GLN A 124 18.18 7.59 -14.49
CA GLN A 124 17.52 8.60 -13.64
C GLN A 124 16.10 8.18 -13.24
N GLU A 125 15.35 7.56 -14.15
CA GLU A 125 14.04 6.99 -13.83
C GLU A 125 14.16 5.85 -12.81
N LEU A 126 15.17 4.99 -12.95
CA LEU A 126 15.45 3.92 -11.98
C LEU A 126 15.80 4.48 -10.59
N ILE A 127 16.65 5.50 -10.53
CA ILE A 127 17.00 6.18 -9.27
C ILE A 127 15.76 6.78 -8.63
N GLN A 128 14.93 7.50 -9.40
CA GLN A 128 13.75 8.15 -8.87
C GLN A 128 12.70 7.14 -8.36
N LYS A 129 12.50 6.04 -9.09
CA LYS A 129 11.57 4.98 -8.66
C LYS A 129 12.09 4.24 -7.44
N THR A 130 13.40 3.96 -7.39
CA THR A 130 14.03 3.32 -6.22
C THR A 130 13.89 4.21 -4.99
N ARG A 131 14.17 5.51 -5.11
CA ARG A 131 13.96 6.50 -4.04
C ARG A 131 12.52 6.48 -3.51
N TRP A 132 11.54 6.46 -4.41
CA TRP A 132 10.13 6.35 -4.03
C TRP A 132 9.80 5.03 -3.33
N GLY A 133 10.28 3.89 -3.84
CA GLY A 133 10.04 2.58 -3.27
C GLY A 133 10.68 2.37 -1.89
N LEU A 134 11.81 3.03 -1.62
CA LEU A 134 12.46 3.05 -0.31
C LEU A 134 11.78 3.98 0.70
N GLY A 135 11.01 4.96 0.23
CA GLY A 135 10.41 5.99 1.08
C GLY A 135 11.44 6.87 1.79
N GLY A 136 12.64 7.02 1.23
CA GLY A 136 13.75 7.74 1.85
C GLY A 136 14.84 8.15 0.85
N GLU A 137 15.89 8.77 1.34
CA GLU A 137 17.00 9.24 0.51
C GLU A 137 17.91 8.10 0.05
N LEU A 138 18.53 8.34 -1.11
CA LEU A 138 19.64 7.57 -1.65
C LEU A 138 20.89 8.45 -1.51
N SER A 139 21.98 7.86 -1.04
CA SER A 139 23.30 8.50 -1.06
C SER A 139 23.83 8.60 -2.48
N GLU A 140 24.76 9.54 -2.72
CA GLU A 140 25.44 9.69 -4.01
C GLU A 140 26.10 8.38 -4.48
N THR A 141 26.60 7.56 -3.54
CA THR A 141 27.20 6.25 -3.84
C THR A 141 26.16 5.23 -4.31
N GLU A 142 24.97 5.20 -3.69
CA GLU A 142 23.88 4.32 -4.13
C GLU A 142 23.34 4.76 -5.50
N GLU A 143 23.23 6.05 -5.75
CA GLU A 143 22.82 6.58 -7.06
C GLU A 143 23.82 6.23 -8.17
N ALA A 144 25.12 6.36 -7.89
CA ALA A 144 26.17 5.96 -8.83
C ALA A 144 26.12 4.46 -9.14
N ARG A 145 25.90 3.62 -8.12
CA ARG A 145 25.74 2.17 -8.29
C ARG A 145 24.49 1.81 -9.10
N LEU A 146 23.37 2.49 -8.89
CA LEU A 146 22.16 2.29 -9.72
C LEU A 146 22.39 2.67 -11.17
N ALA A 147 23.08 3.78 -11.40
CA ALA A 147 23.41 4.22 -12.75
C ALA A 147 24.34 3.23 -13.46
N GLU A 148 25.38 2.73 -12.77
CA GLU A 148 26.26 1.69 -13.29
C GLU A 148 25.49 0.40 -13.57
N TYR A 149 24.64 -0.04 -12.64
CA TYR A 149 23.83 -1.24 -12.78
C TYR A 149 22.89 -1.15 -14.00
N PHE A 150 22.22 -0.02 -14.19
CA PHE A 150 21.38 0.24 -15.36
C PHE A 150 22.18 0.19 -16.67
N ASN A 151 23.29 0.94 -16.72
CA ASN A 151 24.11 1.06 -17.93
C ASN A 151 24.91 -0.21 -18.27
N SER A 152 25.12 -1.10 -17.30
CA SER A 152 25.82 -2.38 -17.51
C SER A 152 25.03 -3.39 -18.35
N GLY A 153 23.75 -3.12 -18.64
CA GLY A 153 22.85 -4.04 -19.33
C GLY A 153 22.39 -5.23 -18.47
N LYS A 154 22.81 -5.29 -17.20
CA LYS A 154 22.34 -6.28 -16.23
C LYS A 154 20.93 -5.99 -15.74
N TYR A 155 20.50 -4.72 -15.81
CA TYR A 155 19.15 -4.33 -15.43
C TYR A 155 18.11 -5.01 -16.31
N LYS A 156 17.22 -5.77 -15.67
CA LYS A 156 16.06 -6.37 -16.33
C LYS A 156 14.82 -5.82 -15.66
N PRO A 157 14.02 -4.99 -16.33
CA PRO A 157 12.78 -4.50 -15.74
C PRO A 157 11.88 -5.69 -15.42
N ARG A 158 11.60 -5.89 -14.13
CA ARG A 158 10.66 -6.89 -13.64
C ARG A 158 9.38 -6.23 -13.17
N GLN A 159 8.32 -7.04 -13.19
CA GLN A 159 6.94 -6.75 -12.80
C GLN A 159 6.14 -5.87 -13.78
N GLU A 160 5.60 -6.50 -14.82
CA GLU A 160 4.39 -6.00 -15.49
C GLU A 160 3.18 -5.92 -14.53
N PHE A 161 3.22 -6.66 -13.42
CA PHE A 161 2.11 -6.78 -12.48
C PHE A 161 2.54 -6.77 -11.02
N MET A 162 1.73 -6.14 -10.18
CA MET A 162 1.78 -6.19 -8.72
C MET A 162 0.60 -7.02 -8.19
N HIS A 163 0.83 -7.77 -7.11
CA HIS A 163 -0.23 -8.49 -6.41
C HIS A 163 -0.65 -7.72 -5.16
N TRP A 164 -1.96 -7.70 -4.92
CA TRP A 164 -2.56 -7.14 -3.71
C TRP A 164 -3.39 -8.22 -3.04
N ALA A 165 -3.16 -8.44 -1.75
CA ALA A 165 -4.04 -9.24 -0.92
C ALA A 165 -5.35 -8.47 -0.75
N PHE A 166 -6.45 -9.10 -1.12
CA PHE A 166 -7.80 -8.59 -0.89
C PHE A 166 -8.41 -9.40 0.26
N VAL A 167 -8.54 -8.75 1.41
CA VAL A 167 -9.00 -9.39 2.64
C VAL A 167 -10.39 -8.88 2.97
N GLN A 168 -11.32 -9.78 3.24
CA GLN A 168 -12.66 -9.44 3.75
C GLN A 168 -12.80 -9.97 5.17
N VAL A 169 -13.37 -9.14 6.04
CA VAL A 169 -13.72 -9.47 7.42
C VAL A 169 -15.21 -9.20 7.61
N ASP A 170 -15.97 -10.22 7.99
CA ASP A 170 -17.39 -10.10 8.30
C ASP A 170 -17.59 -10.05 9.83
N LYS A 171 -18.50 -9.18 10.30
CA LYS A 171 -18.84 -9.05 11.72
C LYS A 171 -19.80 -10.15 12.23
N ASN A 172 -20.54 -10.79 11.32
CA ASN A 172 -21.62 -11.72 11.64
C ASN A 172 -21.28 -13.14 11.17
N GLY A 173 -20.04 -13.58 11.41
CA GLY A 173 -19.61 -14.97 11.21
C GLY A 173 -19.82 -15.79 12.47
#